data_AF-A0A8D0GGA0-F1
#
_entry.id   AF-A0A8D0GGA0-F1
#
_cell.length_a   1.000
_cell.length_b   1.000
_cell.length_c   1.000
_cell.angle_alpha   90.00
_cell.angle_beta   90.00
_cell.angle_gamma   90.00
#
_symmetry.space_group_name_H-M   'P 1'
#
loop_
_entity.id
_entity.type
_entity.pdbx_description
1 polymer ?
#
loop_
_entity_poly.entity_id
_entity_poly.type
_entity_poly.pdbx_seq_one_letter_code
_entity_poly.pdbx_strand_id
1 'polypeptide(L)'
;MSAAEKASEVIRKERKKLIEILQKDVEPILDELVSQSIISVEEYEILDNSKEEPKKKARKMLILIQKKGETLCQQFLDTLEIVHPSLKQDLQFLSQDFVASEEKVDTSQLPEAAERDHPKGIYMRTQLLPDLVKP
;
A
#
# COMPACT_ATOMS: atom_id res chain seq x y z
N MET A 1 2.22 -1.29 37.01
CA MET A 1 3.26 -0.71 36.13
C MET A 1 2.69 -0.73 34.74
N SER A 2 2.53 0.43 34.10
CA SER A 2 2.04 0.50 32.71
C SER A 2 3.03 -0.29 31.85
N ALA A 3 2.58 -1.35 31.18
CA ALA A 3 3.43 -2.04 30.22
C ALA A 3 3.71 -1.02 29.13
N ALA A 4 4.92 -0.47 29.10
CA ALA A 4 5.37 0.32 27.97
C ALA A 4 5.11 -0.52 26.72
N GLU A 5 4.31 0.00 25.80
CA GLU A 5 4.00 -0.71 24.57
C GLU A 5 5.32 -1.03 23.87
N LYS A 6 5.50 -2.28 23.46
CA LYS A 6 6.71 -2.70 22.76
C LYS A 6 6.79 -1.93 21.44
N ALA A 7 7.94 -1.37 21.11
CA ALA A 7 8.22 -0.77 19.81
C ALA A 7 7.86 -1.72 18.66
N SER A 8 8.07 -3.03 18.83
CA SER A 8 7.65 -4.01 17.82
C SER A 8 6.13 -4.07 17.63
N GLU A 9 5.34 -3.83 18.67
CA GLU A 9 3.87 -3.73 18.60
C GLU A 9 3.43 -2.42 17.94
N VAL A 10 4.08 -1.30 18.28
CA VAL A 10 3.86 -0.01 17.60
C VAL A 10 4.12 -0.15 16.10
N ILE A 11 5.25 -0.74 15.69
CA ILE A 11 5.55 -0.99 14.27
C ILE A 11 4.48 -1.86 13.58
N ARG A 12 3.85 -2.80 14.30
CA ARG A 12 2.76 -3.61 13.74
C ARG A 12 1.47 -2.81 13.56
N LYS A 13 1.06 -2.04 14.57
CA LYS A 13 -0.14 -1.20 14.52
C LYS A 13 -0.02 -0.13 13.44
N GLU A 14 1.14 0.51 13.40
CA GLU A 14 1.43 1.67 12.57
C GLU A 14 2.00 1.33 11.19
N ARG A 15 2.00 0.02 10.87
CA ARG A 15 2.69 -0.52 9.69
C ARG A 15 2.32 0.20 8.40
N LYS A 16 1.04 0.53 8.20
CA LYS A 16 0.57 1.21 6.98
C LYS A 16 1.19 2.60 6.86
N LYS A 17 1.12 3.41 7.93
CA LYS A 17 1.69 4.76 7.96
C LYS A 17 3.20 4.77 7.84
N LEU A 18 3.87 3.88 8.56
CA LEU A 18 5.32 3.72 8.44
C LEU A 18 5.71 3.42 6.99
N ILE A 19 4.99 2.53 6.30
CA ILE A 19 5.25 2.28 4.87
C ILE A 19 5.01 3.54 4.02
N GLU A 20 3.96 4.32 4.30
CA GLU A 20 3.65 5.54 3.56
C GLU A 20 4.69 6.65 3.72
N ILE A 21 5.33 6.72 4.89
CA ILE A 21 6.42 7.66 5.18
C ILE A 21 7.71 7.14 4.55
N LEU A 22 8.09 5.90 4.87
CA LEU A 22 9.30 5.27 4.37
C LEU A 22 9.37 5.25 2.84
N GLN A 23 8.26 5.01 2.15
CA GLN A 23 8.25 4.92 0.68
C GLN A 23 8.51 6.27 -0.02
N LYS A 24 8.33 7.40 0.67
CA LYS A 24 8.59 8.74 0.10
C LYS A 24 10.08 9.05 0.08
N ASP A 25 10.77 8.65 1.15
CA ASP A 25 12.15 9.03 1.43
C ASP A 25 13.00 7.78 1.77
N VAL A 26 12.98 6.75 0.90
CA VAL A 26 13.63 5.46 1.18
C VAL A 26 15.15 5.59 1.34
N GLU A 27 15.80 6.28 0.42
CA GLU A 27 17.26 6.45 0.38
C GLU A 27 17.80 7.19 1.63
N PRO A 28 17.34 8.41 1.96
CA PRO A 28 17.87 9.12 3.14
C PRO A 28 17.57 8.39 4.45
N ILE A 29 16.46 7.64 4.52
CA ILE A 29 16.17 6.81 5.71
C ILE A 29 17.13 5.62 5.77
N LEU A 30 17.43 4.96 4.65
CA LEU A 30 18.43 3.89 4.61
C LEU A 30 19.81 4.40 5.08
N ASP A 31 20.23 5.58 4.63
CA ASP A 31 21.48 6.23 5.04
C ASP A 31 21.53 6.46 6.56
N GLU A 32 20.44 6.95 7.15
CA GLU A 32 20.36 7.17 8.59
C GLU A 32 20.39 5.83 9.36
N LEU A 33 19.68 4.80 8.87
CA LEU A 33 19.65 3.49 9.53
C LEU A 33 21.00 2.78 9.51
N VAL A 34 21.79 2.92 8.45
CA VAL A 34 23.15 2.37 8.40
C VAL A 34 24.11 3.20 9.26
N SER A 35 23.97 4.53 9.25
CA SER A 35 24.74 5.45 10.13
C SER A 35 24.56 5.10 11.61
N GLN A 36 23.32 4.80 12.03
CA GLN A 36 23.00 4.39 13.39
C GLN A 36 23.24 2.90 13.68
N SER A 37 23.78 2.13 12.73
CA SER A 37 24.03 0.68 12.85
C SER A 37 22.76 -0.15 13.15
N ILE A 38 21.57 0.36 12.81
CA ILE A 38 20.31 -0.38 12.92
C ILE A 38 20.25 -1.46 11.84
N ILE A 39 20.78 -1.15 10.65
CA ILE A 39 21.02 -2.10 9.56
C ILE A 39 22.52 -2.18 9.26
N SER A 40 23.00 -3.33 8.79
CA SER A 40 24.38 -3.47 8.33
C SER A 40 24.56 -2.89 6.93
N VAL A 41 25.81 -2.67 6.51
CA VAL A 41 26.13 -2.23 5.15
C VAL A 41 25.65 -3.26 4.12
N GLU A 42 25.77 -4.56 4.39
CA GLU A 42 25.23 -5.58 3.46
C GLU A 42 23.70 -5.51 3.35
N GLU A 43 23.00 -5.27 4.48
CA GLU A 43 21.54 -5.12 4.48
C GLU A 43 21.10 -3.87 3.73
N TYR A 44 21.84 -2.76 3.87
CA TYR A 44 21.66 -1.54 3.08
C TYR A 44 21.80 -1.85 1.58
N GLU A 45 22.91 -2.44 1.16
CA GLU A 45 23.19 -2.73 -0.26
C GLU A 45 22.13 -3.66 -0.86
N ILE A 46 21.61 -4.64 -0.10
CA ILE A 46 20.54 -5.52 -0.56
C ILE A 46 19.24 -4.73 -0.80
N LEU A 47 18.90 -3.79 0.08
CA LEU A 47 17.69 -2.97 -0.04
C LEU A 47 17.83 -1.92 -1.14
N ASP A 48 18.99 -1.27 -1.23
CA ASP A 48 19.27 -0.20 -2.17
C ASP A 48 19.36 -0.73 -3.61
N ASN A 49 20.19 -1.75 -3.86
CA ASN A 49 20.36 -2.35 -5.18
C ASN A 49 19.13 -3.14 -5.67
N SER A 50 18.11 -3.33 -4.84
CA SER A 50 16.88 -3.99 -5.28
C SER A 50 16.11 -3.11 -6.27
N LYS A 51 15.73 -3.69 -7.42
CA LYS A 51 14.86 -3.05 -8.44
C LYS A 51 13.39 -2.98 -8.01
N GLU A 52 13.13 -3.04 -6.71
CA GLU A 52 11.79 -3.10 -6.14
C GLU A 52 11.22 -1.71 -5.94
N GLU A 53 9.88 -1.61 -5.99
CA GLU A 53 9.17 -0.37 -5.69
C GLU A 53 9.50 0.10 -4.26
N PRO A 54 9.58 1.43 -4.02
CA PRO A 54 9.86 2.01 -2.70
C PRO A 54 9.00 1.42 -1.57
N LYS A 55 7.71 1.18 -1.86
CA LYS A 55 6.77 0.54 -0.94
C LYS A 55 7.16 -0.88 -0.54
N LYS A 56 7.73 -1.67 -1.46
CA LYS A 56 8.22 -3.02 -1.20
C LYS A 56 9.52 -2.98 -0.39
N LYS A 57 10.43 -2.05 -0.70
CA LYS A 57 11.65 -1.80 0.09
C LYS A 57 11.30 -1.44 1.54
N ALA A 58 10.38 -0.49 1.75
CA ALA A 58 9.87 -0.11 3.07
C ALA A 58 9.30 -1.31 3.86
N ARG A 59 8.51 -2.16 3.19
CA ARG A 59 7.97 -3.39 3.82
C ARG A 59 9.07 -4.33 4.29
N LYS A 60 10.10 -4.55 3.46
CA LYS A 60 11.23 -5.42 3.80
C LYS A 60 12.06 -4.84 4.94
N MET A 61 12.33 -3.54 4.91
CA MET A 61 13.02 -2.82 5.98
C MET A 61 12.33 -3.02 7.34
N LEU A 62 11.00 -2.81 7.40
CA LEU A 62 10.24 -3.05 8.64
C LEU A 62 10.33 -4.51 9.12
N ILE A 63 10.28 -5.49 8.21
CA ILE A 63 10.43 -6.91 8.57
C ILE A 63 11.82 -7.19 9.13
N LEU A 64 12.85 -6.65 8.48
CA LEU A 64 14.24 -6.83 8.87
C LEU A 64 14.47 -6.31 10.30
N ILE A 65 14.05 -5.08 10.58
CA ILE A 65 14.21 -4.47 11.91
C ILE A 65 13.45 -5.28 12.98
N GLN A 66 12.21 -5.68 12.69
CA GLN A 66 11.42 -6.52 13.61
C GLN A 66 12.06 -7.88 13.90
N LYS A 67 12.78 -8.47 12.94
CA LYS A 67 13.49 -9.74 13.13
C LYS A 67 14.75 -9.59 13.97
N LYS A 68 15.40 -8.43 13.95
CA LYS A 68 16.64 -8.19 14.69
C LYS A 68 16.40 -7.95 16.19
N GLY A 69 15.19 -7.51 16.57
CA GLY A 69 14.72 -7.53 17.95
C GLY A 69 14.18 -6.20 18.46
N GLU A 70 13.72 -6.22 19.71
CA GLU A 70 13.00 -5.10 20.32
C GLU A 70 13.84 -3.82 20.44
N THR A 71 15.12 -3.96 20.78
CA THR A 71 16.04 -2.82 20.91
C THR A 71 16.18 -2.05 19.61
N LEU A 72 16.35 -2.75 18.48
CA LEU A 72 16.42 -2.09 17.17
C LEU A 72 15.07 -1.54 16.72
N CYS A 73 13.95 -2.16 17.12
CA CYS A 73 12.62 -1.58 16.90
C CYS A 73 12.49 -0.23 17.60
N GLN A 74 12.97 -0.11 18.84
CA GLN A 74 12.93 1.15 19.59
C GLN A 74 13.83 2.20 18.94
N GLN A 75 15.10 1.85 18.66
CA GLN A 75 16.04 2.77 18.01
C GLN A 75 15.54 3.25 16.64
N PHE A 76 14.88 2.37 15.88
CA PHE A 76 14.24 2.74 14.62
C PHE A 76 13.15 3.80 14.79
N LEU A 77 12.25 3.64 15.78
CA LEU A 77 11.20 4.62 16.03
C LEU A 77 11.77 5.95 16.52
N ASP A 78 12.79 5.92 17.38
CA ASP A 78 13.48 7.12 17.86
C ASP A 78 14.19 7.85 16.71
N THR A 79 14.82 7.10 15.80
CA THR A 79 15.44 7.65 14.57
C THR A 79 14.41 8.31 13.68
N LEU A 80 13.30 7.63 13.43
CA LEU A 80 12.25 8.15 12.56
C LEU A 80 11.60 9.42 13.12
N GLU A 81 11.54 9.57 14.44
CA GLU A 81 11.09 10.82 15.04
C GLU A 81 12.03 11.99 14.75
N ILE A 82 13.35 11.75 14.76
CA ILE A 82 14.34 12.79 14.45
C ILE A 82 14.24 13.19 12.98
N VAL A 83 14.11 12.20 12.08
CA VAL A 83 14.01 12.44 10.63
C VAL A 83 12.65 13.03 10.25
N HIS A 84 11.58 12.60 10.92
CA HIS A 84 10.21 13.06 10.73
C HIS A 84 9.58 13.46 12.07
N PRO A 85 9.81 14.70 12.56
CA PRO A 85 9.24 15.17 13.83
C PRO A 85 7.71 15.16 13.87
N SER A 86 7.04 15.20 12.72
CA SER A 86 5.59 15.04 12.60
C SER A 86 5.09 13.62 12.90
N LEU A 87 5.96 12.61 12.81
CA LEU A 87 5.60 11.21 13.03
C LEU A 87 5.02 11.00 14.43
N LYS A 88 5.60 11.64 15.47
CA LYS A 88 5.06 11.51 16.83
C LYS A 88 3.63 12.02 16.95
N GLN A 89 3.29 13.10 16.25
CA GLN A 89 1.94 13.67 16.25
C GLN A 89 0.99 12.72 15.49
N ASP A 90 1.45 12.16 14.37
CA ASP A 90 0.70 11.20 13.55
C ASP A 90 0.45 9.86 14.25
N LEU A 91 1.36 9.44 15.13
CA LEU A 91 1.21 8.25 15.98
C LEU A 91 0.34 8.51 17.22
N GLN A 92 0.43 9.70 17.82
CA GLN A 92 -0.41 10.07 18.98
C GLN A 92 -1.89 10.19 18.61
N PHE A 93 -2.21 10.71 17.42
CA PHE A 93 -3.61 10.87 16.98
C PHE A 93 -4.35 9.54 16.75
N LEU A 94 -3.61 8.46 16.49
CA LEU A 94 -4.19 7.15 16.19
C LEU A 94 -4.56 6.30 17.39
N SER A 95 -4.09 6.66 18.59
CA SER A 95 -4.65 6.07 19.80
C SER A 95 -6.10 6.51 20.03
N GLN A 96 -6.61 7.48 19.28
CA GLN A 96 -7.97 8.01 19.42
C GLN A 96 -8.89 7.74 18.21
N ASP A 97 -8.35 7.55 17.00
CA ASP A 97 -9.18 7.43 15.78
C ASP A 97 -8.97 6.10 15.02
N PHE A 98 -9.55 5.00 15.53
CA PHE A 98 -10.00 3.90 14.66
C PHE A 98 -11.49 4.05 14.39
N VAL A 99 -11.85 5.09 13.61
CA VAL A 99 -13.04 5.06 12.77
C VAL A 99 -12.53 4.99 11.34
N ALA A 100 -12.48 3.77 10.83
CA ALA A 100 -12.22 3.52 9.43
C ALA A 100 -13.31 4.20 8.59
N SER A 101 -13.02 5.38 8.04
CA SER A 101 -13.68 5.82 6.83
C SER A 101 -13.12 4.98 5.70
N GLU A 102 -13.73 3.81 5.50
CA GLU A 102 -13.70 3.16 4.19
C GLU A 102 -14.41 4.11 3.23
N GLU A 103 -13.64 4.92 2.51
CA GLU A 103 -14.14 5.68 1.37
C GLU A 103 -14.60 4.67 0.32
N LYS A 104 -15.90 4.40 0.39
CA LYS A 104 -16.68 3.71 -0.62
C LYS A 104 -16.54 4.53 -1.90
N VAL A 105 -15.76 4.02 -2.85
CA VAL A 105 -15.77 4.49 -4.24
C VAL A 105 -17.21 4.33 -4.75
N ASP A 106 -17.93 5.44 -4.73
CA ASP A 106 -19.23 5.61 -5.35
C ASP A 106 -19.01 5.81 -6.85
N THR A 107 -18.90 4.70 -7.58
CA THR A 107 -19.10 4.72 -9.03
C THR A 107 -20.60 4.74 -9.31
N SER A 108 -21.19 5.93 -9.22
CA SER A 108 -22.55 6.21 -9.67
C SER A 108 -22.55 7.48 -10.52
N GLN A 109 -22.14 7.36 -11.78
CA GLN A 109 -22.57 8.32 -12.80
C GLN A 109 -23.11 7.56 -14.02
N LEU A 110 -24.43 7.40 -14.02
CA LEU A 110 -25.24 7.07 -15.18
C LEU A 110 -25.73 8.38 -15.83
N PRO A 111 -25.84 8.43 -17.15
CA PRO A 111 -27.07 8.93 -17.76
C PRO A 111 -27.59 7.85 -18.73
N GLU A 112 -28.66 7.14 -18.37
CA GLU A 112 -30.04 7.44 -18.76
C GLU A 112 -30.17 7.93 -20.22
N ALA A 113 -30.42 6.99 -21.13
CA ALA A 113 -31.06 7.26 -22.40
C ALA A 113 -32.12 6.18 -22.64
N ALA A 114 -33.36 6.64 -22.58
CA ALA A 114 -34.59 5.89 -22.58
C ALA A 114 -34.83 5.05 -23.85
N GLU A 115 -35.51 3.94 -23.61
CA GLU A 115 -36.24 3.12 -24.58
C GLU A 115 -37.07 3.99 -25.54
N ARG A 116 -37.03 3.66 -26.84
CA ARG A 116 -38.15 3.95 -27.74
C ARG A 116 -38.50 2.75 -28.60
N ASP A 117 -39.74 2.36 -28.42
CA ASP A 117 -40.52 1.29 -29.01
C ASP A 117 -41.06 1.71 -30.42
N HIS A 118 -40.71 0.93 -31.45
CA HIS A 118 -41.42 0.62 -32.74
C HIS A 118 -41.80 1.75 -33.76
N PRO A 119 -41.73 1.50 -35.11
CA PRO A 119 -42.56 0.51 -35.81
C PRO A 119 -41.94 -0.28 -36.98
N LYS A 120 -42.70 -1.33 -37.37
CA LYS A 120 -42.53 -2.22 -38.53
C LYS A 120 -42.50 -1.45 -39.86
N GLY A 121 -41.60 -1.82 -40.78
CA GLY A 121 -41.66 -1.34 -42.16
C GLY A 121 -40.57 -1.85 -43.11
N ILE A 122 -40.96 -2.84 -43.93
CA ILE A 122 -40.58 -3.05 -45.34
C ILE A 122 -39.20 -3.69 -45.67
N TYR A 123 -39.26 -5.00 -45.94
CA TYR A 123 -38.81 -5.76 -47.15
C TYR A 123 -37.47 -5.36 -47.81
N MET A 124 -36.50 -6.27 -48.03
CA MET A 124 -36.44 -7.26 -49.13
C MET A 124 -35.40 -8.34 -48.76
N ARG A 125 -35.74 -9.64 -48.64
CA ARG A 125 -35.73 -10.69 -49.68
C ARG A 125 -34.40 -10.88 -50.43
N THR A 126 -33.51 -11.70 -49.88
CA THR A 126 -32.64 -12.60 -50.66
C THR A 126 -32.80 -14.03 -50.12
N GLN A 127 -32.72 -14.99 -51.03
CA GLN A 127 -33.52 -16.21 -51.04
C GLN A 127 -32.99 -17.33 -50.11
N LEU A 128 -33.92 -18.15 -49.61
CA LEU A 128 -33.70 -19.56 -49.24
C LEU A 128 -33.14 -20.33 -50.47
N LEU A 129 -32.31 -21.37 -50.36
CA LEU A 129 -32.69 -22.70 -49.86
C LEU A 129 -31.44 -23.60 -49.63
N PRO A 130 -31.58 -24.69 -48.84
CA PRO A 130 -30.48 -25.54 -48.37
C PRO A 130 -30.34 -26.89 -49.11
N ASP A 131 -29.35 -27.65 -48.63
CA ASP A 131 -29.25 -29.12 -48.54
C ASP A 131 -28.56 -29.98 -49.62
N LEU A 132 -27.94 -31.03 -49.07
CA LEU A 132 -27.56 -32.34 -49.62
C LEU A 132 -26.15 -32.58 -50.19
N VAL A 133 -25.25 -32.97 -49.27
CA VAL A 133 -24.70 -34.34 -49.13
C VAL A 133 -24.01 -35.00 -50.35
N LYS A 134 -22.68 -35.14 -50.17
CA LYS A 134 -21.78 -36.28 -50.45
C LYS A 134 -21.55 -36.74 -51.90
N PRO A 135 -20.50 -37.56 -52.08
CA PRO A 135 -20.64 -38.85 -52.75
C PRO A 135 -20.76 -40.01 -51.75
#